data_AF-A0A1C5EG12-F1
#
_entry.id   AF-A0A1C5EG12-F1
#
_cell.length_a   1.000
_cell.length_b   1.000
_cell.length_c   1.000
_cell.angle_alpha   90.00
_cell.angle_beta   90.00
_cell.angle_gamma   90.00
#
_symmetry.space_group_name_H-M   'P 1'
#
loop_
_entity.id
_entity.type
_entity.pdbx_description
1 polymer ?
#
loop_
_entity_poly.entity_id
_entity_poly.type
_entity_poly.pdbx_seq_one_letter_code
_entity_poly.pdbx_strand_id
1 'polypeptide(L)'
;MSLVKLIAQADARGLAASGLACLDRCLPLLADDADVLRPLWAGVAVREQDWPDRLAASRQAVEAAASVLDAEPGPESGATSEPGPDMASAAESVALVRTMLASAPSEWAAGPLRDWAEICSVAALEIHQKLDAVGEGGSAAAAERLARAREDTAAVSDAVDGAEGADGVGPLVAGELRRQIRILEILAETDGPAGVRQAMDLSTEGQRVLRAVVSRRARAQG
;
A
#
# COMPACT_ATOMS: atom_id res chain seq x y z
N MET A 1 -10.62 10.48 13.57
CA MET A 1 -9.37 10.43 14.37
C MET A 1 -8.18 10.55 13.41
N SER A 2 -6.99 10.94 13.86
CA SER A 2 -5.81 10.92 12.96
C SER A 2 -5.41 9.48 12.65
N LEU A 3 -4.76 9.26 11.52
CA LEU A 3 -4.30 7.94 11.12
C LEU A 3 -3.28 7.37 12.13
N VAL A 4 -2.35 8.20 12.61
CA VAL A 4 -1.37 7.80 13.64
C VAL A 4 -2.08 7.32 14.90
N LYS A 5 -3.10 8.04 15.37
CA LYS A 5 -3.87 7.65 16.56
C LYS A 5 -4.63 6.34 16.35
N LEU A 6 -5.21 6.12 15.17
CA LEU A 6 -5.93 4.89 14.84
C LEU A 6 -4.98 3.68 14.85
N ILE A 7 -3.79 3.80 14.26
CA ILE A 7 -2.77 2.73 14.29
C ILE A 7 -2.32 2.46 15.74
N ALA A 8 -2.07 3.50 16.53
CA ALA A 8 -1.64 3.34 17.92
C ALA A 8 -2.67 2.56 18.78
N GLN A 9 -3.96 2.73 18.49
CA GLN A 9 -5.07 2.13 19.26
C GLN A 9 -5.52 0.75 18.75
N ALA A 10 -5.14 0.36 17.54
CA ALA A 10 -5.56 -0.90 16.94
C ALA A 10 -5.03 -2.12 17.71
N ASP A 11 -5.84 -3.17 17.74
CA ASP A 11 -5.45 -4.48 18.26
C ASP A 11 -4.56 -5.24 17.24
N ALA A 12 -4.03 -6.40 17.62
CA ALA A 12 -3.15 -7.18 16.75
C ALA A 12 -3.80 -7.51 15.40
N ARG A 13 -5.08 -7.86 15.38
CA ARG A 13 -5.81 -8.18 14.13
C ARG A 13 -5.98 -6.94 13.26
N GLY A 14 -6.35 -5.80 13.84
CA GLY A 14 -6.51 -4.53 13.13
C GLY A 14 -5.19 -4.03 12.55
N LEU A 15 -4.09 -4.19 13.27
CA LEU A 15 -2.73 -3.90 12.79
C LEU A 15 -2.35 -4.81 11.62
N ALA A 16 -2.57 -6.13 11.76
CA ALA A 16 -2.29 -7.08 10.68
C ALA A 16 -3.13 -6.79 9.42
N ALA A 17 -4.43 -6.55 9.58
CA ALA A 17 -5.35 -6.25 8.49
C ALA A 17 -5.03 -4.90 7.80
N SER A 18 -4.68 -3.86 8.55
CA SER A 18 -4.35 -2.54 7.99
C SER A 18 -3.02 -2.55 7.23
N GLY A 19 -1.99 -3.20 7.77
CA GLY A 19 -0.73 -3.42 7.05
C GLY A 19 -0.94 -4.23 5.77
N LEU A 20 -1.71 -5.33 5.86
CA LEU A 20 -2.05 -6.16 4.71
C LEU A 20 -2.85 -5.40 3.65
N ALA A 21 -3.81 -4.57 4.04
CA ALA A 21 -4.56 -3.73 3.10
C ALA A 21 -3.66 -2.77 2.33
N CYS A 22 -2.66 -2.17 2.98
CA CYS A 22 -1.72 -1.30 2.30
C CYS A 22 -0.88 -2.06 1.26
N LEU A 23 -0.38 -3.23 1.64
CA LEU A 23 0.37 -4.11 0.75
C LEU A 23 -0.48 -4.58 -0.44
N ASP A 24 -1.66 -5.11 -0.18
CA ASP A 24 -2.58 -5.68 -1.17
C ASP A 24 -3.00 -4.68 -2.24
N ARG A 25 -3.26 -3.43 -1.83
CA ARG A 25 -3.55 -2.34 -2.76
C ARG A 25 -2.37 -1.95 -3.64
N CYS A 26 -1.14 -2.04 -3.12
CA CYS A 26 0.08 -1.72 -3.88
C CYS A 26 0.65 -2.90 -4.68
N LEU A 27 0.11 -4.11 -4.48
CA LEU A 27 0.53 -5.33 -5.14
C LEU A 27 0.55 -5.27 -6.68
N PRO A 28 -0.33 -4.53 -7.39
CA PRO A 28 -0.27 -4.43 -8.85
C PRO A 28 1.02 -3.87 -9.42
N LEU A 29 1.89 -3.27 -8.60
CA LEU A 29 3.23 -2.86 -9.01
C LEU A 29 4.22 -4.03 -9.08
N LEU A 30 3.91 -5.15 -8.42
CA LEU A 30 4.80 -6.31 -8.25
C LEU A 30 4.23 -7.60 -8.87
N ALA A 31 2.91 -7.74 -8.94
CA ALA A 31 2.24 -8.91 -9.48
C ALA A 31 0.87 -8.57 -10.08
N ASP A 32 0.55 -9.15 -11.23
CA ASP A 32 -0.74 -8.96 -11.89
C ASP A 32 -1.88 -9.75 -11.23
N ASP A 33 -1.57 -10.82 -10.50
CA ASP A 33 -2.56 -11.64 -9.79
C ASP A 33 -3.05 -10.94 -8.51
N ALA A 34 -4.31 -10.51 -8.50
CA ALA A 34 -4.93 -9.86 -7.36
C ALA A 34 -5.23 -10.82 -6.20
N ASP A 35 -5.31 -12.12 -6.45
CA ASP A 35 -5.76 -13.11 -5.48
C ASP A 35 -4.61 -13.78 -4.71
N VAL A 36 -3.34 -13.46 -5.05
CA VAL A 36 -2.15 -14.08 -4.43
C VAL A 36 -2.06 -13.87 -2.90
N LEU A 37 -2.70 -12.82 -2.37
CA LEU A 37 -2.78 -12.53 -0.93
C LEU A 37 -4.05 -13.03 -0.25
N ARG A 38 -5.00 -13.62 -0.97
CA ARG A 38 -6.24 -14.21 -0.39
C ARG A 38 -5.95 -15.19 0.75
N PRO A 39 -4.95 -16.09 0.67
CA PRO A 39 -4.64 -16.97 1.77
C PRO A 39 -4.21 -16.21 3.03
N LEU A 40 -3.48 -15.11 2.89
CA LEU A 40 -3.01 -14.29 4.02
C LEU A 40 -4.18 -13.54 4.67
N TRP A 41 -5.08 -12.97 3.88
CA TRP A 41 -6.34 -12.38 4.36
C TRP A 41 -7.19 -13.37 5.15
N ALA A 42 -7.30 -14.62 4.70
CA ALA A 42 -8.01 -15.67 5.42
C ALA A 42 -7.36 -16.01 6.78
N GLY A 43 -6.02 -15.92 6.87
CA GLY A 43 -5.28 -16.08 8.13
C GLY A 43 -5.67 -15.01 9.15
N VAL A 44 -5.65 -13.74 8.72
CA VAL A 44 -6.04 -12.59 9.56
C VAL A 44 -7.50 -12.68 10.02
N ALA A 45 -8.40 -13.15 9.15
CA ALA A 45 -9.82 -13.25 9.44
C ALA A 45 -10.15 -14.36 10.46
N VAL A 46 -9.53 -15.54 10.35
CA VAL A 46 -10.02 -16.76 11.02
C VAL A 46 -9.07 -17.29 12.10
N ARG A 47 -7.76 -17.34 11.83
CA ARG A 47 -6.79 -18.06 12.68
C ARG A 47 -5.43 -17.39 12.69
N GLU A 48 -5.16 -16.61 13.73
CA GLU A 48 -3.86 -15.98 13.96
C GLU A 48 -2.70 -16.99 14.02
N GLN A 49 -2.94 -18.23 14.45
CA GLN A 49 -1.92 -19.27 14.47
C GLN A 49 -1.45 -19.71 13.08
N ASP A 50 -2.27 -19.54 12.04
CA ASP A 50 -1.90 -19.89 10.66
C ASP A 50 -1.07 -18.76 10.00
N TRP A 51 -0.96 -17.60 10.65
CA TRP A 51 -0.32 -16.40 10.10
C TRP A 51 1.12 -16.66 9.62
N PRO A 52 2.03 -17.29 10.38
CA PRO A 52 3.42 -17.45 9.95
C PRO A 52 3.54 -18.28 8.67
N ASP A 53 2.80 -19.38 8.59
CA ASP A 53 2.81 -20.30 7.45
C ASP A 53 2.18 -19.66 6.21
N ARG A 54 1.05 -18.95 6.39
CA ARG A 54 0.39 -18.22 5.30
C ARG A 54 1.25 -17.07 4.79
N LEU A 55 1.94 -16.37 5.67
CA LEU A 55 2.87 -15.31 5.29
C LEU A 55 4.05 -15.87 4.48
N ALA A 56 4.63 -16.99 4.92
CA ALA A 56 5.69 -17.66 4.19
C ALA A 56 5.23 -18.13 2.80
N ALA A 57 4.04 -18.72 2.69
CA ALA A 57 3.44 -19.11 1.42
C ALA A 57 3.18 -17.91 0.50
N SER A 58 2.62 -16.81 1.04
CA SER A 58 2.37 -15.58 0.26
C SER A 58 3.65 -14.93 -0.24
N ARG A 59 4.74 -14.95 0.54
CA ARG A 59 6.08 -14.50 0.08
C ARG A 59 6.54 -15.28 -1.15
N GLN A 60 6.44 -16.61 -1.10
CA GLN A 60 6.83 -17.46 -2.22
C GLN A 60 5.95 -17.24 -3.45
N ALA A 61 4.63 -17.11 -3.26
CA ALA A 61 3.69 -16.91 -4.35
C ALA A 61 3.88 -15.55 -5.04
N VAL A 62 4.11 -14.48 -4.28
CA VAL A 62 4.40 -13.14 -4.83
C VAL A 62 5.74 -13.13 -5.57
N GLU A 63 6.78 -13.75 -5.02
CA GLU A 63 8.09 -13.83 -5.70
C GLU A 63 7.97 -14.61 -7.03
N ALA A 64 7.23 -15.72 -7.04
CA ALA A 64 6.96 -16.45 -8.27
C ALA A 64 6.20 -15.59 -9.30
N ALA A 65 5.17 -14.85 -8.87
CA ALA A 65 4.41 -13.98 -9.76
C ALA A 65 5.25 -12.80 -10.29
N ALA A 66 6.12 -12.20 -9.47
CA ALA A 66 7.01 -11.13 -9.87
C ALA A 66 8.04 -11.60 -10.90
N SER A 67 8.60 -12.81 -10.73
CA SER A 67 9.57 -13.39 -11.67
C SER A 67 9.02 -13.58 -13.09
N VAL A 68 7.70 -13.76 -13.23
CA VAL A 68 7.03 -13.85 -14.54
C VAL A 68 6.99 -12.49 -15.25
N LEU A 69 6.86 -11.39 -14.50
CA LEU A 69 6.88 -10.03 -15.04
C LEU A 69 8.30 -9.58 -15.43
N ASP A 70 9.31 -10.02 -14.69
CA ASP A 70 10.73 -9.72 -14.97
C ASP A 70 11.29 -10.54 -16.16
N ALA A 71 10.57 -11.57 -16.64
CA ALA A 71 11.06 -12.53 -17.63
C ALA A 71 11.03 -12.05 -19.10
N GLU A 72 10.58 -10.82 -19.40
CA GLU A 72 10.64 -10.22 -20.74
C GLU A 72 11.53 -8.95 -20.73
N PRO A 73 12.48 -8.75 -21.67
CA PRO A 73 12.46 -9.25 -23.06
C PRO A 73 13.70 -10.07 -23.51
N GLY A 74 13.55 -10.72 -24.67
CA GLY A 74 14.60 -11.39 -25.44
C GLY A 74 15.77 -10.48 -25.91
N PRO A 75 16.76 -11.04 -26.63
CA PRO A 75 18.07 -10.43 -26.76
C PRO A 75 18.09 -9.27 -27.77
N GLU A 76 17.99 -8.02 -27.30
CA GLU A 76 18.31 -6.85 -28.12
C GLU A 76 18.93 -5.71 -27.26
N SER A 77 20.17 -5.36 -27.62
CA SER A 77 20.88 -4.11 -27.37
C SER A 77 21.55 -3.87 -26.01
N GLY A 78 22.86 -4.14 -26.01
CA GLY A 78 23.79 -3.55 -25.06
C GLY A 78 23.82 -2.03 -25.18
N ALA A 79 23.21 -1.36 -24.21
CA ALA A 79 23.55 0.00 -23.83
C ALA A 79 23.41 0.10 -22.30
N THR A 80 24.53 0.24 -21.61
CA THR A 80 24.57 0.65 -20.19
C THR A 80 24.19 2.13 -20.10
N SER A 81 22.93 2.45 -20.36
CA SER A 81 22.38 3.78 -20.12
C SER A 81 21.71 3.76 -18.74
N GLU A 82 21.99 4.77 -17.92
CA GLU A 82 21.27 4.93 -16.66
C GLU A 82 19.75 5.05 -16.93
N PRO A 83 18.90 4.39 -16.12
CA PRO A 83 17.46 4.49 -16.28
C PRO A 83 17.04 5.95 -16.13
N GLY A 84 16.15 6.41 -17.02
CA GLY A 84 15.54 7.73 -16.88
C GLY A 84 14.81 7.88 -15.52
N PRO A 85 14.58 9.12 -15.05
CA PRO A 85 14.04 9.39 -13.71
C PRO A 85 12.69 8.71 -13.44
N ASP A 86 11.85 8.55 -14.46
CA ASP A 86 10.57 7.85 -14.35
C ASP A 86 10.72 6.34 -14.10
N MET A 87 11.69 5.69 -14.75
CA MET A 87 11.99 4.27 -14.56
C MET A 87 12.62 4.03 -13.18
N ALA A 88 13.50 4.93 -12.73
CA ALA A 88 14.05 4.89 -11.37
C ALA A 88 12.93 5.01 -10.31
N SER A 89 12.00 5.95 -10.48
CA SER A 89 10.84 6.11 -9.58
C SER A 89 9.93 4.87 -9.55
N ALA A 90 9.72 4.22 -10.70
CA ALA A 90 8.98 2.96 -10.76
C ALA A 90 9.70 1.83 -10.02
N ALA A 91 11.00 1.66 -10.25
CA ALA A 91 11.82 0.65 -9.57
C ALA A 91 11.84 0.86 -8.04
N GLU A 92 11.94 2.11 -7.58
CA GLU A 92 11.84 2.43 -6.16
C GLU A 92 10.46 2.06 -5.58
N SER A 93 9.38 2.27 -6.34
CA SER A 93 8.02 1.90 -5.91
C SER A 93 7.87 0.38 -5.78
N VAL A 94 8.44 -0.39 -6.71
CA VAL A 94 8.51 -1.86 -6.62
C VAL A 94 9.33 -2.29 -5.39
N ALA A 95 10.47 -1.64 -5.14
CA ALA A 95 11.31 -1.93 -3.97
C ALA A 95 10.58 -1.65 -2.64
N LEU A 96 9.75 -0.60 -2.57
CA LEU A 96 8.90 -0.33 -1.41
C LEU A 96 7.89 -1.46 -1.18
N VAL A 97 7.19 -1.95 -2.22
CA VAL A 97 6.24 -3.06 -2.09
C VAL A 97 6.94 -4.35 -1.63
N ARG A 98 8.11 -4.65 -2.20
CA ARG A 98 8.93 -5.80 -1.74
C ARG A 98 9.33 -5.65 -0.27
N THR A 99 9.68 -4.44 0.16
CA THR A 99 10.02 -4.15 1.56
C THR A 99 8.83 -4.31 2.50
N MET A 100 7.64 -3.88 2.10
CA MET A 100 6.40 -4.08 2.87
C MET A 100 6.14 -5.58 3.12
N LEU A 101 6.29 -6.42 2.09
CA LEU A 101 6.11 -7.87 2.22
C LEU A 101 7.22 -8.55 3.03
N ALA A 102 8.47 -8.12 2.85
CA ALA A 102 9.63 -8.67 3.56
C ALA A 102 9.61 -8.32 5.05
N SER A 103 9.15 -7.13 5.41
CA SER A 103 9.09 -6.63 6.80
C SER A 103 7.91 -7.18 7.61
N ALA A 104 6.95 -7.87 6.98
CA ALA A 104 5.82 -8.47 7.70
C ALA A 104 6.34 -9.43 8.80
N PRO A 105 5.94 -9.24 10.07
CA PRO A 105 6.49 -10.03 11.16
C PRO A 105 5.91 -11.44 11.09
N SER A 106 6.72 -12.49 11.27
CA SER A 106 6.18 -13.85 11.42
C SER A 106 5.50 -14.06 12.76
N GLU A 107 5.86 -13.27 13.77
CA GLU A 107 5.23 -13.31 15.10
C GLU A 107 3.92 -12.51 15.10
N TRP A 108 2.86 -13.12 15.63
CA TRP A 108 1.58 -12.44 15.85
C TRP A 108 1.58 -11.71 17.20
N ALA A 109 2.22 -10.54 17.22
CA ALA A 109 2.34 -9.71 18.43
C ALA A 109 2.08 -8.24 18.10
N ALA A 110 1.42 -7.53 19.02
CA ALA A 110 0.98 -6.15 18.79
C ALA A 110 2.14 -5.16 18.54
N GLY A 111 3.32 -5.38 19.11
CA GLY A 111 4.51 -4.55 18.86
C GLY A 111 4.97 -4.67 17.40
N PRO A 112 5.47 -5.85 16.97
CA PRO A 112 5.91 -6.08 15.60
C PRO A 112 4.86 -5.76 14.54
N LEU A 113 3.58 -6.06 14.80
CA LEU A 113 2.48 -5.74 13.88
C LEU A 113 2.23 -4.24 13.77
N ARG A 114 2.47 -3.46 14.84
CA ARG A 114 2.34 -2.00 14.79
C ARG A 114 3.45 -1.38 13.95
N ASP A 115 4.69 -1.77 14.20
CA ASP A 115 5.85 -1.31 13.42
C ASP A 115 5.63 -1.60 11.92
N TRP A 116 5.13 -2.80 11.61
CA TRP A 116 4.81 -3.18 10.24
C TRP A 116 3.65 -2.38 9.63
N ALA A 117 2.56 -2.16 10.37
CA ALA A 117 1.45 -1.34 9.90
C ALA A 117 1.88 0.11 9.64
N GLU A 118 2.78 0.67 10.46
CA GLU A 118 3.35 2.00 10.26
C GLU A 118 4.22 2.07 8.99
N ILE A 119 5.11 1.10 8.80
CA ILE A 119 5.94 0.97 7.59
C ILE A 119 5.04 0.90 6.34
N CYS A 120 4.04 0.03 6.37
CA CYS A 120 3.12 -0.16 5.25
C CYS A 120 2.28 1.09 4.97
N SER A 121 1.82 1.79 6.01
CA SER A 121 1.06 3.04 5.90
C SER A 121 1.86 4.12 5.18
N VAL A 122 3.13 4.33 5.59
CA VAL A 122 4.04 5.31 4.99
C VAL A 122 4.40 4.93 3.57
N ALA A 123 4.83 3.69 3.34
CA ALA A 123 5.22 3.21 2.02
C ALA A 123 4.09 3.34 0.99
N ALA A 124 2.84 3.01 1.38
CA ALA A 124 1.69 3.19 0.51
C ALA A 124 1.47 4.66 0.14
N LEU A 125 1.58 5.60 1.09
CA LEU A 125 1.44 7.03 0.81
C LEU A 125 2.56 7.55 -0.11
N GLU A 126 3.80 7.10 0.10
CA GLU A 126 4.94 7.43 -0.77
C GLU A 126 4.74 6.93 -2.20
N ILE A 127 4.27 5.69 -2.37
CA ILE A 127 3.94 5.13 -3.69
C ILE A 127 2.86 5.96 -4.38
N HIS A 128 1.78 6.30 -3.66
CA HIS A 128 0.69 7.11 -4.23
C HIS A 128 1.15 8.52 -4.59
N GLN A 129 2.05 9.11 -3.80
CA GLN A 129 2.64 10.41 -4.11
C GLN A 129 3.48 10.38 -5.39
N LYS A 130 4.29 9.33 -5.60
CA LYS A 130 5.08 9.16 -6.84
C LYS A 130 4.18 9.02 -8.08
N LEU A 131 2.96 8.53 -7.91
CA LEU A 131 1.97 8.37 -8.98
C LEU A 131 1.11 9.61 -9.22
N ASP A 132 1.07 10.57 -8.28
CA ASP A 132 0.14 11.71 -8.28
C ASP A 132 0.48 12.81 -9.30
N ALA A 133 1.76 13.14 -9.55
CA ALA A 133 2.24 14.01 -10.64
C ALA A 133 3.78 14.19 -10.64
N VAL A 134 4.34 14.57 -11.80
CA VAL A 134 5.76 14.89 -12.06
C VAL A 134 6.12 16.26 -11.46
N GLY A 135 7.08 16.28 -10.52
CA GLY A 135 7.70 17.51 -9.95
C GLY A 135 6.76 18.35 -9.07
N GLU A 136 7.18 19.09 -8.05
CA GLU A 136 8.50 19.48 -7.59
C GLU A 136 8.42 19.57 -6.06
N GLY A 137 9.43 19.01 -5.40
CA GLY A 137 9.53 18.95 -3.96
C GLY A 137 10.43 17.77 -3.64
N GLY A 138 11.67 18.05 -3.22
CA GLY A 138 12.61 16.99 -2.86
C GLY A 138 12.02 16.01 -1.85
N SER A 139 12.53 14.78 -1.85
CA SER A 139 12.06 13.67 -1.01
C SER A 139 11.82 14.06 0.46
N ALA A 140 12.65 14.93 1.05
CA ALA A 140 12.48 15.38 2.43
C ALA A 140 11.21 16.22 2.67
N ALA A 141 10.92 17.19 1.80
CA ALA A 141 9.72 18.02 1.92
C ALA A 141 8.44 17.24 1.59
N ALA A 142 8.55 16.23 0.72
CA ALA A 142 7.50 15.26 0.47
C ALA A 142 7.21 14.41 1.71
N ALA A 143 8.24 13.84 2.35
CA ALA A 143 8.10 13.04 3.57
C ALA A 143 7.49 13.85 4.73
N GLU A 144 7.91 15.10 4.93
CA GLU A 144 7.35 15.96 5.98
C GLU A 144 5.87 16.28 5.75
N ARG A 145 5.45 16.51 4.50
CA ARG A 145 4.04 16.67 4.14
C ARG A 145 3.23 15.43 4.47
N LEU A 146 3.72 14.24 4.10
CA LEU A 146 3.04 12.99 4.41
C LEU A 146 2.93 12.76 5.93
N ALA A 147 3.99 13.05 6.69
CA ALA A 147 3.97 12.95 8.14
C ALA A 147 2.90 13.85 8.76
N ARG A 148 2.80 15.11 8.33
CA ARG A 148 1.75 16.03 8.79
C ARG A 148 0.35 15.54 8.42
N ALA A 149 0.15 15.08 7.19
CA ALA A 149 -1.16 14.59 6.73
C ALA A 149 -1.66 13.38 7.55
N ARG A 150 -0.76 12.51 8.01
CA ARG A 150 -1.12 11.35 8.87
C ARG A 150 -1.56 11.76 10.27
N GLU A 151 -1.06 12.89 10.78
CA GLU A 151 -1.40 13.44 12.09
C GLU A 151 -2.63 14.35 12.03
N ASP A 152 -2.93 14.95 10.88
CA ASP A 152 -4.08 15.82 10.75
C ASP A 152 -5.42 15.06 10.79
N THR A 153 -6.34 15.62 11.56
CA THR A 153 -7.72 15.14 11.69
C THR A 153 -8.68 15.83 10.71
N ALA A 154 -8.30 16.98 10.14
CA ALA A 154 -9.13 17.83 9.29
C ALA A 154 -8.98 17.53 7.78
N ALA A 155 -7.85 16.96 7.34
CA ALA A 155 -7.56 16.51 5.96
C ALA A 155 -8.60 15.53 5.35
N VAL A 156 -9.61 15.11 6.13
CA VAL A 156 -10.67 14.17 5.75
C VAL A 156 -11.95 14.89 5.30
N SER A 157 -12.09 16.22 5.44
CA SER A 157 -13.33 16.90 5.05
C SER A 157 -13.50 17.01 3.53
N ASP A 158 -14.61 16.47 3.03
CA ASP A 158 -15.20 16.54 1.68
C ASP A 158 -14.43 17.33 0.62
N ALA A 159 -13.64 16.60 -0.19
CA ALA A 159 -13.43 16.98 -1.59
C ALA A 159 -14.62 16.46 -2.41
N VAL A 160 -15.82 16.99 -2.13
CA VAL A 160 -16.90 17.00 -3.12
C VAL A 160 -16.55 18.13 -4.09
N ASP A 161 -16.39 17.78 -5.36
CA ASP A 161 -16.09 18.67 -6.48
C ASP A 161 -14.74 19.38 -6.48
N GLY A 162 -13.70 18.67 -6.93
CA GLY A 162 -12.62 19.23 -7.76
C GLY A 162 -11.81 20.42 -7.21
N ALA A 163 -12.01 20.83 -5.97
CA ALA A 163 -11.26 21.88 -5.32
C ALA A 163 -9.90 21.32 -4.90
N GLU A 164 -8.85 22.09 -5.17
CA GLU A 164 -7.49 21.84 -4.70
C GLU A 164 -7.54 21.54 -3.20
N GLY A 165 -7.36 20.25 -2.86
CA GLY A 165 -7.48 19.78 -1.49
C GLY A 165 -6.54 20.58 -0.60
N ALA A 166 -7.10 21.20 0.44
CA ALA A 166 -6.32 21.81 1.49
C ALA A 166 -5.30 20.77 2.00
N ASP A 167 -4.01 21.14 1.91
CA ASP A 167 -2.77 20.45 2.35
C ASP A 167 -1.76 20.08 1.26
N GLY A 168 -2.04 20.35 -0.02
CA GLY A 168 -1.03 20.19 -1.08
C GLY A 168 -0.49 18.76 -1.18
N VAL A 169 -1.23 17.77 -0.67
CA VAL A 169 -1.08 16.35 -0.95
C VAL A 169 -1.97 16.03 -2.14
N GLY A 170 -1.42 15.37 -3.16
CA GLY A 170 -2.14 15.09 -4.40
C GLY A 170 -3.40 14.21 -4.20
N PRO A 171 -4.26 14.10 -5.22
CA PRO A 171 -5.53 13.40 -5.10
C PRO A 171 -5.40 11.90 -4.76
N LEU A 172 -4.36 11.21 -5.20
CA LEU A 172 -4.10 9.80 -4.86
C LEU A 172 -3.65 9.66 -3.41
N VAL A 173 -2.78 10.54 -2.91
CA VAL A 173 -2.39 10.58 -1.49
C VAL A 173 -3.60 10.86 -0.61
N ALA A 174 -4.42 11.86 -0.96
CA ALA A 174 -5.62 12.19 -0.20
C ALA A 174 -6.63 11.03 -0.19
N GLY A 175 -6.85 10.39 -1.34
CA GLY A 175 -7.69 9.20 -1.43
C GLY A 175 -7.15 8.02 -0.61
N GLU A 176 -5.83 7.86 -0.59
CA GLU A 176 -5.15 6.80 0.14
C GLU A 176 -5.24 6.98 1.66
N LEU A 177 -4.99 8.18 2.15
CA LEU A 177 -5.13 8.54 3.56
C LEU A 177 -6.55 8.24 4.06
N ARG A 178 -7.58 8.64 3.31
CA ARG A 178 -8.99 8.34 3.64
C ARG A 178 -9.26 6.85 3.73
N ARG A 179 -8.70 6.04 2.82
CA ARG A 179 -8.86 4.58 2.85
C ARG A 179 -8.20 3.96 4.08
N GLN A 180 -6.97 4.35 4.41
CA GLN A 180 -6.27 3.81 5.59
C GLN A 180 -7.05 4.12 6.88
N ILE A 181 -7.51 5.36 7.03
CA ILE A 181 -8.38 5.77 8.14
C ILE A 181 -9.66 4.93 8.18
N ARG A 182 -10.37 4.83 7.06
CA ARG A 182 -11.65 4.11 7.00
C ARG A 182 -11.50 2.63 7.32
N ILE A 183 -10.42 2.00 6.87
CA ILE A 183 -10.12 0.59 7.17
C ILE A 183 -9.92 0.39 8.68
N LEU A 184 -9.14 1.25 9.33
CA LEU A 184 -8.92 1.16 10.78
C LEU A 184 -10.19 1.44 11.58
N GLU A 185 -11.03 2.38 11.13
CA GLU A 185 -12.36 2.61 11.72
C GLU A 185 -13.25 1.37 11.60
N ILE A 186 -13.33 0.75 10.42
CA ILE A 186 -14.09 -0.50 10.22
C ILE A 186 -13.60 -1.61 11.16
N LEU A 187 -12.28 -1.75 11.29
CA LEU A 187 -11.66 -2.78 12.13
C LEU A 187 -11.88 -2.52 13.62
N ALA A 188 -12.04 -1.26 14.03
CA ALA A 188 -12.38 -0.88 15.39
C ALA A 188 -13.89 -0.99 15.69
N GLU A 189 -14.74 -0.77 14.68
CA GLU A 189 -16.20 -0.80 14.79
C GLU A 189 -16.80 -2.20 14.62
N THR A 190 -16.11 -3.08 13.88
CA THR A 190 -16.61 -4.41 13.50
C THR A 190 -15.61 -5.50 13.84
N ASP A 191 -15.93 -6.27 14.88
CA ASP A 191 -15.07 -7.34 15.35
C ASP A 191 -14.94 -8.52 14.37
N GLY A 192 -13.75 -9.12 14.38
CA GLY A 192 -13.50 -10.44 13.82
C GLY A 192 -13.60 -10.52 12.29
N PRO A 193 -14.01 -11.68 11.73
CA PRO A 193 -13.97 -11.93 10.29
C PRO A 193 -14.79 -10.94 9.43
N ALA A 194 -15.83 -10.32 10.00
CA ALA A 194 -16.70 -9.40 9.27
C ALA A 194 -15.99 -8.07 8.95
N GLY A 195 -15.30 -7.47 9.93
CA GLY A 195 -14.50 -6.26 9.71
C GLY A 195 -13.35 -6.50 8.75
N VAL A 196 -12.69 -7.66 8.86
CA VAL A 196 -11.60 -8.05 7.93
C VAL A 196 -12.09 -8.18 6.49
N ARG A 197 -13.28 -8.74 6.25
CA ARG A 197 -13.87 -8.80 4.90
C ARG A 197 -14.16 -7.41 4.33
N GLN A 198 -14.74 -6.52 5.13
CA GLN A 198 -15.01 -5.14 4.70
C GLN A 198 -13.71 -4.37 4.37
N ALA A 199 -12.66 -4.56 5.18
CA ALA A 199 -11.34 -4.00 4.90
C ALA A 199 -10.73 -4.53 3.60
N MET A 200 -10.85 -5.84 3.33
CA MET A 200 -10.41 -6.47 2.10
C MET A 200 -11.19 -5.96 0.86
N ASP A 201 -12.50 -5.74 0.98
CA ASP A 201 -13.32 -5.18 -0.10
C ASP A 201 -12.87 -3.75 -0.46
N LEU A 202 -12.60 -2.91 0.55
CA LEU A 202 -12.02 -1.57 0.33
C LEU A 202 -10.62 -1.61 -0.27
N SER A 203 -9.79 -2.58 0.14
CA SER A 203 -8.46 -2.80 -0.44
C SER A 203 -8.56 -3.15 -1.93
N THR A 204 -9.48 -4.04 -2.29
CA THR A 204 -9.75 -4.47 -3.66
C THR A 204 -10.20 -3.30 -4.54
N GLU A 205 -11.05 -2.41 -4.03
CA GLU A 205 -11.42 -1.17 -4.75
C GLU A 205 -10.20 -0.26 -4.95
N GLY A 206 -9.40 -0.05 -3.91
CA GLY A 206 -8.17 0.73 -4.02
C GLY A 206 -7.17 0.15 -5.02
N GLN A 207 -7.07 -1.17 -5.10
CA GLN A 207 -6.24 -1.88 -6.07
C GLN A 207 -6.69 -1.61 -7.51
N ARG A 208 -8.01 -1.59 -7.78
CA ARG A 208 -8.55 -1.23 -9.09
C ARG A 208 -8.18 0.20 -9.48
N VAL A 209 -8.28 1.14 -8.54
CA VAL A 209 -7.86 2.54 -8.76
C VAL A 209 -6.38 2.61 -9.11
N LEU A 210 -5.51 1.94 -8.34
CA LEU A 210 -4.07 1.96 -8.59
C LEU A 210 -3.71 1.38 -9.97
N ARG A 211 -4.32 0.25 -10.36
CA ARG A 211 -4.15 -0.34 -11.71
C ARG A 211 -4.55 0.65 -12.81
N ALA A 212 -5.67 1.34 -12.65
CA ALA A 212 -6.13 2.32 -13.62
C ALA A 212 -5.16 3.51 -13.76
N VAL A 213 -4.57 3.97 -12.65
CA VAL A 213 -3.55 5.02 -12.62
C VAL A 213 -2.28 4.58 -13.34
N VAL A 214 -1.74 3.41 -12.99
CA VAL A 214 -0.51 2.85 -13.60
C VAL A 214 -0.71 2.64 -15.10
N SER A 215 -1.83 2.06 -15.52
CA SER A 215 -2.17 1.87 -16.94
C SER A 215 -2.30 3.19 -17.70
N ARG A 216 -2.86 4.24 -17.08
CA ARG A 216 -2.93 5.58 -17.69
C ARG A 216 -1.54 6.19 -17.86
N ARG A 217 -0.66 6.05 -16.86
CA ARG A 217 0.71 6.58 -16.90
C ARG A 217 1.56 5.88 -17.96
N ALA A 218 1.49 4.56 -18.04
CA ALA A 218 2.20 3.79 -19.08
C ALA A 218 1.81 4.24 -20.49
N ARG A 219 0.51 4.48 -20.75
CA ARG A 219 0.01 5.00 -22.04
C ARG A 219 0.41 6.44 -22.34
N ALA A 220 0.78 7.24 -21.34
CA ALA A 220 1.27 8.60 -21.54
C ALA A 220 2.78 8.65 -21.82
N GLN A 221 3.50 7.57 -21.52
CA GLN A 221 4.95 7.45 -21.68
C GLN A 221 5.36 6.68 -22.95
N GLY A 222 4.49 5.82 -23.49
CA GLY A 222 4.67 5.11 -24.77
C GLY A 222 4.02 5.86 -25.92
#